data_AF-A0A6C0DEX2-F1
#
_entry.id   AF-A0A6C0DEX2-F1
#
_cell.length_a   1.000
_cell.length_b   1.000
_cell.length_c   1.000
_cell.angle_alpha   90.00
_cell.angle_beta   90.00
_cell.angle_gamma   90.00
#
_symmetry.space_group_name_H-M   'P 1'
#
loop_
_entity.id
_entity.type
_entity.pdbx_description
1 polymer ?
#
loop_
_entity_poly.entity_id
_entity_poly.type
_entity_poly.pdbx_seq_one_letter_code
_entity_poly.pdbx_strand_id
1 'polypeptide(L)'
;REESTIAEWKDNYQALILKIRDAAQRMGFLKALDDRVAEVSRIRHSIVENMMKRAYWDMLENDIKEEKYTSVMCQLLELKELVKEIIPSRYHPDLHDKFNTDFIQQQLEQRSMDSTYLVQLCRWIMDSMKEWDAASTQPLYEREIQTWEQSIGTLEWPRFLRFSLELCTMLALDAKTRVSIWRSILRPEPK
;
A
#
# COMPACT_ATOMS: atom_id res chain seq x y z
N ARG A 1 -33.26 -18.19 -13.51
CA ARG A 1 -33.40 -18.07 -14.99
C ARG A 1 -32.27 -17.25 -15.63
N GLU A 2 -31.17 -16.93 -14.91
CA GLU A 2 -30.09 -16.06 -15.40
C GLU A 2 -28.76 -16.79 -15.68
N GLU A 3 -28.65 -18.09 -15.36
CA GLU A 3 -27.41 -18.86 -15.55
C GLU A 3 -27.20 -19.34 -17.00
N SER A 4 -28.24 -19.39 -17.86
CA SER A 4 -28.11 -20.01 -19.20
C SER A 4 -27.45 -19.10 -20.25
N THR A 5 -27.56 -17.77 -20.11
CA THR A 5 -27.00 -16.81 -21.07
C THR A 5 -25.48 -16.71 -20.97
N ILE A 6 -24.90 -16.77 -19.76
CA ILE A 6 -23.44 -16.64 -19.61
C ILE A 6 -22.72 -17.86 -20.18
N ALA A 7 -23.28 -19.06 -20.02
CA ALA A 7 -22.71 -20.30 -20.54
C ALA A 7 -22.76 -20.36 -22.09
N GLU A 8 -23.90 -20.02 -22.70
CA GLU A 8 -24.04 -19.97 -24.17
C GLU A 8 -23.12 -18.94 -24.83
N TRP A 9 -22.89 -17.80 -24.17
CA TRP A 9 -21.99 -16.78 -24.70
C TRP A 9 -20.52 -17.15 -24.57
N LYS A 10 -20.14 -17.93 -23.55
CA LYS A 10 -18.76 -18.33 -23.31
C LYS A 10 -18.19 -19.17 -24.45
N ASP A 11 -18.95 -20.15 -24.92
CA ASP A 11 -18.53 -21.05 -26.00
C ASP A 11 -18.46 -20.31 -27.36
N ASN A 12 -19.44 -19.44 -27.61
CA ASN A 12 -19.47 -18.59 -28.80
C ASN A 12 -18.32 -17.56 -28.82
N TYR A 13 -17.97 -17.02 -27.65
CA TYR A 13 -16.86 -16.09 -27.48
C TYR A 13 -15.51 -16.77 -27.71
N GLN A 14 -15.31 -17.97 -27.18
CA GLN A 14 -14.08 -18.75 -27.42
C GLN A 14 -13.92 -19.11 -28.89
N ALA A 15 -14.98 -19.56 -29.56
CA ALA A 15 -14.97 -19.85 -30.99
C ALA A 15 -14.63 -18.61 -31.84
N LEU A 16 -15.13 -17.43 -31.44
CA LEU A 16 -14.82 -16.16 -32.11
C LEU A 16 -13.35 -15.76 -31.91
N ILE A 17 -12.80 -15.88 -30.70
CA ILE A 17 -11.39 -15.60 -30.41
C ILE A 17 -10.48 -16.48 -31.27
N LEU A 18 -10.78 -17.77 -31.39
CA LEU A 18 -9.99 -18.69 -32.21
C LEU A 18 -9.97 -18.28 -33.68
N LYS A 19 -11.13 -17.91 -34.24
CA LYS A 19 -11.23 -17.40 -35.63
C LYS A 19 -10.43 -16.11 -35.84
N ILE A 20 -10.45 -15.19 -34.87
CA ILE A 20 -9.68 -13.94 -34.92
C ILE A 20 -8.18 -14.23 -34.87
N ARG A 21 -7.75 -15.16 -33.99
CA ARG A 21 -6.34 -15.56 -33.87
C ARG A 21 -5.84 -16.23 -35.16
N ASP A 22 -6.61 -17.14 -35.75
CA ASP A 22 -6.28 -17.80 -37.02
C ASP A 22 -6.14 -16.78 -38.17
N ALA A 23 -7.06 -15.81 -38.26
CA ALA A 23 -6.99 -14.75 -39.25
C ALA A 23 -5.75 -13.86 -39.04
N ALA A 24 -5.47 -13.46 -37.80
CA ALA A 24 -4.30 -12.67 -37.43
C ALA A 24 -2.98 -13.42 -37.72
N GLN A 25 -2.97 -14.74 -37.57
CA GLN A 25 -1.82 -15.59 -37.91
C GLN A 25 -1.58 -15.60 -39.41
N ARG A 26 -2.63 -15.81 -40.22
CA ARG A 26 -2.55 -15.79 -41.69
C ARG A 26 -2.09 -14.44 -42.24
N MET A 27 -2.45 -13.36 -41.55
CA MET A 27 -2.08 -11.99 -41.92
C MET A 27 -0.74 -11.54 -41.30
N GLY A 28 -0.05 -12.40 -40.54
CA GLY A 28 1.29 -12.14 -40.02
C GLY A 28 1.39 -11.18 -38.83
N PHE A 29 0.27 -10.82 -38.19
CA PHE A 29 0.27 -9.87 -37.06
C PHE A 29 -0.16 -10.47 -35.71
N LEU A 30 -0.33 -11.80 -35.62
CA LEU A 30 -0.75 -12.47 -34.38
C LEU A 30 0.10 -12.08 -33.17
N LYS A 31 1.43 -12.00 -33.30
CA LYS A 31 2.31 -11.59 -32.20
C LYS A 31 2.00 -10.17 -31.71
N ALA A 32 1.83 -9.21 -32.63
CA ALA A 32 1.47 -7.84 -32.28
C ALA A 32 0.08 -7.75 -31.64
N LEU A 33 -0.87 -8.57 -32.08
CA LEU A 33 -2.19 -8.68 -31.46
C LEU A 33 -2.09 -9.23 -30.03
N ASP A 34 -1.35 -10.33 -29.83
CA ASP A 34 -1.14 -10.93 -28.51
C ASP A 34 -0.43 -9.97 -27.54
N ASP A 35 0.60 -9.24 -28.01
CA ASP A 35 1.31 -8.23 -27.24
C ASP A 35 0.38 -7.10 -26.78
N ARG A 36 -0.53 -6.64 -27.67
CA ARG A 36 -1.54 -5.61 -27.33
C ARG A 36 -2.60 -6.13 -26.37
N VAL A 37 -3.07 -7.36 -26.53
CA VAL A 37 -4.01 -7.98 -25.58
C VAL A 37 -3.37 -8.13 -24.19
N ALA A 38 -2.08 -8.51 -24.13
CA ALA A 38 -1.34 -8.60 -22.89
C ALA A 38 -1.12 -7.22 -22.24
N GLU A 39 -0.85 -6.18 -23.03
CA GLU A 39 -0.76 -4.79 -22.57
C GLU A 39 -2.09 -4.28 -22.00
N VAL A 40 -3.20 -4.44 -22.73
CA VAL A 40 -4.54 -4.07 -22.26
C VAL A 40 -4.89 -4.83 -20.97
N SER A 41 -4.53 -6.11 -20.88
CA SER A 41 -4.72 -6.89 -19.67
C SER A 41 -3.90 -6.31 -18.51
N ARG A 42 -2.62 -5.98 -18.70
CA ARG A 42 -1.78 -5.35 -17.65
C ARG A 42 -2.37 -4.01 -17.19
N ILE A 43 -2.79 -3.16 -18.12
CA ILE A 43 -3.43 -1.88 -17.81
C ILE A 43 -4.71 -2.09 -16.99
N ARG A 44 -5.57 -3.03 -17.39
CA ARG A 44 -6.79 -3.36 -16.65
C ARG A 44 -6.49 -3.80 -15.22
N HIS A 45 -5.52 -4.69 -15.01
CA HIS A 45 -5.14 -5.13 -13.66
C HIS A 45 -4.64 -3.94 -12.82
N SER A 46 -3.81 -3.06 -13.38
CA SER A 46 -3.33 -1.85 -12.69
C SER A 46 -4.48 -0.89 -12.33
N ILE A 47 -5.45 -0.69 -13.22
CA ILE A 47 -6.64 0.14 -12.94
C ILE A 47 -7.44 -0.45 -11.77
N VAL A 48 -7.73 -1.75 -11.82
CA VAL A 48 -8.48 -2.44 -10.75
C VAL A 48 -7.74 -2.34 -9.42
N GLU A 49 -6.43 -2.57 -9.41
CA GLU A 49 -5.60 -2.43 -8.22
C GLU A 49 -5.66 -1.00 -7.65
N ASN A 50 -5.54 0.02 -8.49
CA ASN A 50 -5.64 1.42 -8.06
C ASN A 50 -7.04 1.79 -7.54
N MET A 51 -8.10 1.25 -8.15
CA MET A 51 -9.46 1.42 -7.64
C MET A 51 -9.64 0.77 -6.28
N MET A 52 -9.14 -0.45 -6.09
CA MET A 52 -9.21 -1.16 -4.80
C MET A 52 -8.42 -0.43 -3.72
N LYS A 53 -7.21 0.07 -4.03
CA LYS A 53 -6.42 0.89 -3.10
C LYS A 53 -7.18 2.14 -2.67
N ARG A 54 -7.78 2.86 -3.63
CA ARG A 54 -8.57 4.06 -3.32
C ARG A 54 -9.79 3.72 -2.46
N ALA A 55 -10.53 2.67 -2.82
CA ALA A 55 -11.70 2.23 -2.07
C ALA A 55 -11.35 1.82 -0.62
N TYR A 56 -10.21 1.15 -0.42
CA TYR A 56 -9.71 0.82 0.92
C TYR A 56 -9.49 2.09 1.76
N TRP A 57 -8.78 3.08 1.22
CA TRP A 57 -8.50 4.30 1.97
C TRP A 57 -9.74 5.17 2.19
N ASP A 58 -10.67 5.20 1.23
CA ASP A 58 -11.95 5.88 1.39
C ASP A 58 -12.80 5.21 2.47
N MET A 59 -12.80 3.87 2.53
CA MET A 59 -13.43 3.10 3.61
C MET A 59 -12.78 3.42 4.96
N LEU A 60 -11.45 3.43 5.05
CA LEU A 60 -10.73 3.75 6.28
C LEU A 60 -11.01 5.17 6.77
N GLU A 61 -11.11 6.15 5.86
CA GLU A 61 -11.52 7.51 6.21
C GLU A 61 -12.96 7.56 6.78
N ASN A 62 -13.89 6.80 6.19
CA ASN A 62 -15.26 6.70 6.68
C ASN A 62 -15.33 6.00 8.04
N ASP A 63 -14.55 4.95 8.24
CA ASP A 63 -14.43 4.26 9.52
C ASP A 63 -13.94 5.21 10.62
N ILE A 64 -12.96 6.08 10.32
CA ILE A 64 -12.51 7.11 11.27
C ILE A 64 -13.61 8.12 11.57
N LYS A 65 -14.38 8.56 10.55
CA LYS A 65 -15.53 9.48 10.73
C LYS A 65 -16.60 8.88 11.62
N GLU A 66 -16.82 7.57 11.51
CA GLU A 66 -17.80 6.82 12.29
C GLU A 66 -17.26 6.31 13.64
N GLU A 67 -16.04 6.72 14.03
CA GLU A 67 -15.35 6.28 15.26
C GLU A 67 -15.16 4.74 15.34
N LYS A 68 -15.07 4.07 14.18
CA LYS A 68 -14.84 2.63 14.03
C LYS A 68 -13.35 2.35 13.81
N TYR A 69 -12.60 2.19 14.88
CA TYR A 69 -11.14 2.14 14.80
C TYR A 69 -10.51 0.77 14.47
N THR A 70 -11.31 -0.28 14.26
CA THR A 70 -10.78 -1.63 13.95
C THR A 70 -9.88 -1.61 12.72
N SER A 71 -10.30 -0.99 11.63
CA SER A 71 -9.51 -0.89 10.38
C SER A 71 -8.23 -0.08 10.58
N VAL A 72 -8.29 0.98 11.39
CA VAL A 72 -7.12 1.79 11.77
C VAL A 72 -6.11 0.96 12.56
N MET A 73 -6.58 0.17 13.52
CA MET A 73 -5.73 -0.70 14.32
C MET A 73 -5.06 -1.78 13.47
N CYS A 74 -5.79 -2.41 12.56
CA CYS A 74 -5.21 -3.35 11.59
C CYS A 74 -4.11 -2.66 10.77
N GLN A 75 -4.37 -1.46 10.26
CA GLN A 75 -3.39 -0.72 9.46
C GLN A 75 -2.13 -0.34 10.27
N LEU A 76 -2.29 0.04 11.53
CA LEU A 76 -1.17 0.36 12.42
C LEU A 76 -0.33 -0.88 12.74
N LEU A 77 -0.97 -2.04 12.95
CA LEU A 77 -0.27 -3.31 13.16
C LEU A 77 0.53 -3.72 11.92
N GLU A 78 -0.07 -3.64 10.74
CA GLU A 78 0.62 -3.91 9.48
C GLU A 78 1.81 -2.96 9.29
N LEU A 79 1.61 -1.67 9.55
CA LEU A 79 2.67 -0.67 9.47
C LEU A 79 3.81 -0.97 10.45
N LYS A 80 3.49 -1.38 11.68
CA LYS A 80 4.51 -1.78 12.68
C LYS A 80 5.35 -2.96 12.19
N GLU A 81 4.74 -3.96 11.57
CA GLU A 81 5.48 -5.09 11.00
C GLU A 81 6.35 -4.67 9.80
N LEU A 82 5.86 -3.78 8.93
CA LEU A 82 6.67 -3.22 7.85
C LEU A 82 7.91 -2.48 8.38
N VAL A 83 7.75 -1.66 9.43
CA VAL A 83 8.87 -0.94 10.04
C VAL A 83 9.86 -1.91 10.71
N LYS A 84 9.40 -2.99 11.34
CA LYS A 84 10.27 -4.04 11.90
C LYS A 84 11.13 -4.74 10.85
N GLU A 85 10.64 -4.86 9.62
CA GLU A 85 11.42 -5.43 8.53
C GLU A 85 12.54 -4.48 8.05
N ILE A 86 12.34 -3.16 8.18
CA ILE A 86 13.32 -2.14 7.82
C ILE A 86 14.40 -2.04 8.89
N ILE A 87 13.99 -1.88 10.15
CA ILE A 87 14.87 -1.64 11.30
C ILE A 87 15.59 -2.93 11.73
N PRO A 88 16.90 -2.89 12.05
CA PRO A 88 17.61 -4.05 12.59
C PRO A 88 16.98 -4.57 13.89
N SER A 89 16.95 -5.90 14.05
CA SER A 89 16.31 -6.58 15.20
C SER A 89 16.76 -6.11 16.58
N ARG A 90 18.02 -5.65 16.70
CA ARG A 90 18.57 -5.11 17.95
C ARG A 90 17.87 -3.84 18.46
N TYR A 91 17.15 -3.11 17.60
CA TYR A 91 16.38 -1.91 17.98
C TYR A 91 14.86 -2.17 18.03
N HIS A 92 14.42 -3.42 17.89
CA HIS A 92 13.00 -3.75 18.00
C HIS A 92 12.40 -3.45 19.38
N PRO A 93 13.13 -3.53 20.52
CA PRO A 93 12.61 -3.09 21.81
C PRO A 93 12.20 -1.61 21.80
N ASP A 94 13.07 -0.72 21.31
CA ASP A 94 12.78 0.73 21.21
C ASP A 94 11.57 1.01 20.31
N LEU A 95 11.40 0.22 19.24
CA LEU A 95 10.23 0.30 18.37
C LEU A 95 8.94 -0.16 19.09
N HIS A 96 9.00 -1.20 19.92
CA HIS A 96 7.83 -1.65 20.67
C HIS A 96 7.35 -0.60 21.66
N ASP A 97 8.29 0.08 22.32
CA ASP A 97 8.00 1.13 23.30
C ASP A 97 7.39 2.37 22.63
N LYS A 98 7.96 2.81 21.50
CA LYS A 98 7.49 4.00 20.78
C LYS A 98 6.23 3.75 19.95
N PHE A 99 6.07 2.55 19.38
CA PHE A 99 4.91 2.12 18.61
C PHE A 99 4.07 1.13 19.42
N ASN A 100 3.55 1.59 20.56
CA ASN A 100 2.76 0.76 21.46
C ASN A 100 1.30 0.66 20.97
N THR A 101 0.99 -0.40 20.23
CA THR A 101 -0.33 -0.67 19.66
C THR A 101 -1.39 -0.94 20.71
N ASP A 102 -1.02 -1.50 21.86
CA ASP A 102 -1.97 -1.80 22.94
C ASP A 102 -2.41 -0.51 23.63
N PHE A 103 -1.48 0.42 23.85
CA PHE A 103 -1.80 1.75 24.34
C PHE A 103 -2.71 2.50 23.36
N ILE A 104 -2.37 2.47 22.07
CA ILE A 104 -3.19 3.12 21.03
C ILE A 104 -4.61 2.55 21.03
N GLN A 105 -4.74 1.22 21.06
CA GLN A 105 -6.04 0.56 21.09
C GLN A 105 -6.86 1.01 22.30
N GLN A 106 -6.28 1.01 23.50
CA GLN A 106 -6.96 1.46 24.72
C GLN A 106 -7.43 2.92 24.62
N GLN A 107 -6.61 3.81 24.06
CA GLN A 107 -6.98 5.22 23.90
C GLN A 107 -8.11 5.42 22.87
N LEU A 108 -8.15 4.62 21.80
CA LEU A 108 -9.25 4.64 20.82
C LEU A 108 -10.55 4.10 21.44
N GLU A 109 -10.49 2.99 22.18
CA GLU A 109 -11.64 2.40 22.86
C GLU A 109 -12.25 3.33 23.92
N GLN A 110 -11.42 4.12 24.60
CA GLN A 110 -11.84 5.11 25.61
C GLN A 110 -12.27 6.46 25.01
N ARG A 111 -12.18 6.62 23.67
CA ARG A 111 -12.44 7.89 22.97
C ARG A 111 -11.62 9.07 23.51
N SER A 112 -10.44 8.78 24.05
CA SER A 112 -9.53 9.73 24.67
C SER A 112 -8.26 9.97 23.86
N MET A 113 -8.18 9.38 22.67
CA MET A 113 -7.01 9.50 21.79
C MET A 113 -6.69 10.96 21.48
N ASP A 114 -5.54 11.40 21.95
CA ASP A 114 -4.96 12.70 21.59
C ASP A 114 -4.41 12.64 20.16
N SER A 115 -4.94 13.51 19.30
CA SER A 115 -4.45 13.65 17.92
C SER A 115 -2.96 13.99 17.87
N THR A 116 -2.44 14.69 18.88
CA THR A 116 -1.03 15.04 19.02
C THR A 116 -0.16 13.79 19.14
N TYR A 117 -0.61 12.78 19.88
CA TYR A 117 0.13 11.52 20.01
C TYR A 117 0.26 10.80 18.66
N LEU A 118 -0.83 10.71 17.89
CA LEU A 118 -0.80 10.08 16.57
C LEU A 118 0.05 10.85 15.56
N VAL A 119 0.05 12.18 15.62
CA VAL A 119 0.96 13.03 14.84
C VAL A 119 2.42 12.71 15.19
N GLN A 120 2.76 12.67 16.48
CA GLN A 120 4.11 12.35 16.94
C GLN A 120 4.54 10.94 16.53
N LEU A 121 3.63 9.96 16.62
CA LEU A 121 3.87 8.60 16.17
C LEU A 121 4.17 8.54 14.66
N CYS A 122 3.32 9.16 13.82
CA CYS A 122 3.54 9.19 12.36
C CYS A 122 4.87 9.87 12.01
N ARG A 123 5.19 10.98 12.68
CA ARG A 123 6.47 11.67 12.52
C ARG A 123 7.65 10.74 12.86
N TRP A 124 7.59 10.08 14.01
CA TRP A 124 8.62 9.13 14.43
C TRP A 124 8.76 7.95 13.46
N ILE A 125 7.67 7.42 12.93
CA ILE A 125 7.70 6.34 11.93
C ILE A 125 8.45 6.80 10.68
N MET A 126 8.13 7.99 10.15
CA MET A 126 8.79 8.56 8.98
C MET A 126 10.28 8.84 9.22
N ASP A 127 10.63 9.43 10.37
CA ASP A 127 12.02 9.68 10.73
C ASP A 127 12.81 8.35 10.89
N SER A 128 12.19 7.32 11.46
CA SER A 128 12.81 6.00 11.58
C SER A 128 13.08 5.38 10.21
N MET A 129 12.11 5.44 9.28
CA MET A 129 12.34 4.96 7.92
C MET A 129 13.44 5.75 7.21
N LYS A 130 13.47 7.07 7.37
CA LYS A 130 14.53 7.94 6.84
C LYS A 130 15.92 7.55 7.35
N GLU A 131 16.04 7.23 8.63
CA GLU A 131 17.31 6.84 9.27
C GLU A 131 17.86 5.52 8.72
N TRP A 132 16.98 4.55 8.45
CA TRP A 132 17.36 3.19 8.09
C TRP A 132 17.33 2.87 6.58
N ASP A 133 16.90 3.83 5.75
CA ASP A 133 16.94 3.73 4.29
C ASP A 133 18.26 4.32 3.72
N ALA A 134 18.43 4.25 2.39
CA ALA A 134 19.62 4.76 1.72
C ALA A 134 19.75 6.29 1.83
N ALA A 135 20.97 6.80 2.00
CA ALA A 135 21.23 8.25 2.08
C ALA A 135 20.65 9.04 0.88
N SER A 136 20.61 8.42 -0.30
CA SER A 136 20.03 9.03 -1.50
C SER A 136 18.52 9.28 -1.42
N THR A 137 17.79 8.64 -0.51
CA THR A 137 16.34 8.81 -0.35
C THR A 137 15.98 9.87 0.70
N GLN A 138 16.94 10.42 1.44
CA GLN A 138 16.70 11.46 2.44
C GLN A 138 15.92 12.68 1.90
N PRO A 139 16.23 13.24 0.70
CA PRO A 139 15.48 14.37 0.16
C PRO A 139 14.00 14.05 -0.10
N LEU A 140 13.68 12.79 -0.43
CA LEU A 140 12.31 12.34 -0.60
C LEU A 140 11.57 12.38 0.74
N TYR A 141 12.15 11.80 1.80
CA TYR A 141 11.54 11.84 3.13
C TYR A 141 11.31 13.28 3.61
N GLU A 142 12.29 14.17 3.43
CA GLU A 142 12.18 15.58 3.83
C GLU A 142 11.02 16.28 3.12
N ARG A 143 10.87 16.06 1.81
CA ARG A 143 9.75 16.62 1.04
C ARG A 143 8.40 16.08 1.53
N GLU A 144 8.29 14.77 1.70
CA GLU A 144 7.02 14.14 2.12
C GLU A 144 6.63 14.56 3.52
N ILE A 145 7.59 14.56 4.45
CA ILE A 145 7.41 15.04 5.81
C ILE A 145 6.98 16.51 5.83
N GLN A 146 7.64 17.38 5.07
CA GLN A 146 7.29 18.80 5.02
C GLN A 146 5.86 19.00 4.49
N THR A 147 5.50 18.27 3.43
CA THR A 147 4.14 18.29 2.87
C THR A 147 3.12 17.81 3.90
N TRP A 148 3.45 16.75 4.61
CA TRP A 148 2.61 16.21 5.67
C TRP A 148 2.45 17.18 6.84
N GLU A 149 3.51 17.85 7.29
CA GLU A 149 3.46 18.85 8.37
C GLU A 149 2.60 20.06 7.99
N GLN A 150 2.67 20.51 6.73
CA GLN A 150 1.79 21.58 6.23
C GLN A 150 0.31 21.16 6.19
N SER A 151 0.02 19.86 6.16
CA SER A 151 -1.34 19.35 6.22
C SER A 151 -1.94 19.35 7.63
N ILE A 152 -1.10 19.49 8.67
CA ILE A 152 -1.53 19.53 10.08
C ILE A 152 -2.36 20.80 10.29
N GLY A 153 -3.60 20.62 10.76
CA GLY A 153 -4.53 21.72 11.01
C GLY A 153 -5.20 22.31 9.77
N THR A 154 -4.81 21.91 8.56
CA THR A 154 -5.50 22.30 7.32
C THR A 154 -6.53 21.27 6.88
N LEU A 155 -6.28 19.98 7.16
CA LEU A 155 -7.22 18.89 6.91
C LEU A 155 -8.05 18.57 8.16
N GLU A 156 -9.30 18.18 7.95
CA GLU A 156 -10.14 17.61 9.01
C GLU A 156 -9.54 16.30 9.53
N TRP A 157 -9.75 16.01 10.81
CA TRP A 157 -9.12 14.90 11.52
C TRP A 157 -9.20 13.55 10.78
N PRO A 158 -10.36 13.07 10.29
CA PRO A 158 -10.43 11.79 9.60
C PRO A 158 -9.58 11.73 8.34
N ARG A 159 -9.58 12.82 7.57
CA ARG A 159 -8.84 12.94 6.32
C ARG A 159 -7.33 13.05 6.58
N PHE A 160 -6.96 13.80 7.61
CA PHE A 160 -5.58 13.92 8.06
C PHE A 160 -5.01 12.57 8.53
N LEU A 161 -5.76 11.83 9.35
CA LEU A 161 -5.33 10.51 9.83
C LEU A 161 -5.22 9.50 8.68
N ARG A 162 -6.20 9.45 7.78
CA ARG A 162 -6.11 8.65 6.55
C ARG A 162 -4.88 8.99 5.74
N PHE A 163 -4.62 10.27 5.46
CA PHE A 163 -3.43 10.72 4.73
C PHE A 163 -2.12 10.32 5.43
N SER A 164 -2.07 10.46 6.76
CA SER A 164 -0.89 10.10 7.56
C SER A 164 -0.56 8.61 7.47
N LEU A 165 -1.58 7.75 7.60
CA LEU A 165 -1.43 6.29 7.51
C LEU A 165 -1.07 5.85 6.09
N GLU A 166 -1.71 6.44 5.08
CA GLU A 166 -1.43 6.17 3.67
C GLU A 166 0.03 6.51 3.32
N LEU A 167 0.51 7.68 3.75
CA LEU A 167 1.88 8.11 3.52
C LEU A 167 2.89 7.21 4.23
N CYS A 168 2.68 6.92 5.52
CA CYS A 168 3.58 6.05 6.28
C CYS A 168 3.67 4.65 5.65
N THR A 169 2.54 4.11 5.21
CA THR A 169 2.46 2.78 4.59
C THR A 169 3.19 2.75 3.24
N MET A 170 2.99 3.77 2.41
CA MET A 170 3.69 3.90 1.13
C MET A 170 5.21 3.95 1.34
N LEU A 171 5.68 4.83 2.22
CA LEU A 171 7.10 4.98 2.52
C LEU A 171 7.71 3.71 3.11
N ALA A 172 6.96 2.98 3.94
CA ALA A 172 7.42 1.73 4.54
C ALA A 172 7.56 0.61 3.50
N LEU A 173 6.60 0.46 2.59
CA LEU A 173 6.68 -0.53 1.51
C LEU A 173 7.88 -0.28 0.59
N ASP A 174 8.10 0.99 0.25
CA ASP A 174 9.21 1.46 -0.57
C ASP A 174 10.57 1.19 0.09
N ALA A 175 10.72 1.57 1.37
CA ALA A 175 11.93 1.34 2.14
C ALA A 175 12.20 -0.16 2.34
N LYS A 176 11.17 -0.94 2.70
CA LYS A 176 11.26 -2.41 2.82
C LYS A 176 11.77 -3.03 1.53
N THR A 177 11.23 -2.62 0.38
CA THR A 177 11.64 -3.13 -0.93
C THR A 177 13.12 -2.85 -1.19
N ARG A 178 13.57 -1.61 -0.97
CA ARG A 178 14.98 -1.23 -1.13
C ARG A 178 15.90 -1.99 -0.19
N VAL A 179 15.55 -2.07 1.10
CA VAL A 179 16.32 -2.81 2.11
C VAL A 179 16.41 -4.29 1.76
N SER A 180 15.33 -4.90 1.27
CA SER A 180 15.32 -6.29 0.82
C SER A 180 16.29 -6.53 -0.34
N ILE A 181 16.29 -5.64 -1.34
CA ILE A 181 17.24 -5.69 -2.47
C ILE A 181 18.69 -5.56 -1.98
N TRP A 182 18.97 -4.62 -1.07
CA TRP A 182 20.32 -4.48 -0.52
C TRP A 182 20.75 -5.72 0.27
N ARG A 183 19.86 -6.30 1.07
CA ARG A 183 20.15 -7.53 1.83
C ARG A 183 20.40 -8.73 0.92
N SER A 184 19.72 -8.83 -0.23
CA SER A 184 19.96 -9.92 -1.18
C SER A 184 21.29 -9.76 -1.91
N ILE A 185 21.71 -8.54 -2.22
CA ILE A 185 23.03 -8.26 -2.81
C ILE A 185 24.17 -8.54 -1.82
N LEU A 186 24.00 -8.16 -0.55
CA LEU A 186 25.05 -8.24 0.47
C LEU A 186 25.18 -9.63 1.12
N ARG A 187 24.22 -10.54 0.93
CA ARG A 187 24.32 -11.94 1.36
C ARG A 187 24.68 -12.81 0.14
N PRO A 188 25.97 -13.03 -0.17
CA PRO A 188 26.32 -14.06 -1.13
C PRO A 188 25.81 -15.42 -0.60
N GLU A 189 25.22 -16.23 -1.49
CA GLU A 189 24.77 -17.58 -1.15
C GLU A 189 25.86 -18.34 -0.39
N PRO A 190 25.52 -19.16 0.62
CA PRO A 190 26.49 -20.04 1.25
C PRO A 190 27.03 -20.98 0.16
N LYS A 191 28.34 -20.88 -0.11
CA LYS A 191 29.08 -21.83 -0.95
C LYS A 191 29.08 -23.23 -0.32
#